data_AF-A0A840R549-F1
#
_entry.id   AF-A0A840R549-F1
#
_cell.length_a   1.000
_cell.length_b   1.000
_cell.length_c   1.000
_cell.angle_alpha   90.00
_cell.angle_beta   90.00
_cell.angle_gamma   90.00
#
_symmetry.space_group_name_H-M   'P 1'
#
loop_
_entity.id
_entity.type
_entity.pdbx_description
1 polymer ?
#
loop_
_entity_poly.entity_id
_entity_poly.type
_entity_poly.pdbx_seq_one_letter_code
_entity_poly.pdbx_strand_id
1 'polypeptide(L)'
;MAEYRDALTSKTKWNLRHQQRSMPASACSVLEQHRNLLPATGRALDIACGLGGNAVLLAQAGLLCDAMDISDIAVSRLNAYAQNHSLAISASLADIENDDFTLAAEQYDVIVVSYFLYRPLFSIIATALKPGGLLFYQTFSNTADRLQCGPKTPDFYLQERELLSQFKGLEIQYYHEGENTNSAKTSFEAALVARKPRTKISI
;
A
#
# COMPACT_ATOMS: atom_id res chain seq x y z
N MET A 1 -12.84 17.76 16.63
CA MET A 1 -13.29 18.40 15.37
C MET A 1 -12.20 18.13 14.36
N ALA A 2 -12.37 17.10 13.52
CA ALA A 2 -11.40 16.82 12.47
C ALA A 2 -11.38 18.05 11.54
N GLU A 3 -10.20 18.67 11.38
CA GLU A 3 -10.02 19.67 10.32
C GLU A 3 -10.43 19.01 9.01
N TYR A 4 -11.38 19.63 8.31
CA TYR A 4 -11.90 19.16 7.04
C TYR A 4 -10.73 19.08 6.04
N ARG A 5 -10.22 17.87 5.78
CA ARG A 5 -9.13 17.67 4.81
C ARG A 5 -9.68 17.97 3.42
N ASP A 6 -9.05 18.92 2.72
CA ASP A 6 -9.38 19.22 1.34
C ASP A 6 -8.72 18.20 0.39
N ALA A 7 -9.55 17.37 -0.24
CA ALA A 7 -9.13 16.41 -1.27
C ALA A 7 -8.47 17.10 -2.47
N LEU A 8 -8.91 18.33 -2.83
CA LEU A 8 -8.33 19.09 -3.93
C LEU A 8 -6.90 19.56 -3.61
N THR A 9 -6.67 20.04 -2.39
CA THR A 9 -5.33 20.35 -1.90
C THR A 9 -4.43 19.11 -1.89
N SER A 10 -4.95 17.97 -1.44
CA SER A 10 -4.22 16.69 -1.42
C SER A 10 -3.83 16.24 -2.83
N LYS A 11 -4.79 16.27 -3.77
CA LYS A 11 -4.58 15.94 -5.19
C LYS A 11 -3.51 16.83 -5.83
N THR A 12 -3.62 18.16 -5.66
CA THR A 12 -2.67 19.14 -6.22
C THR A 12 -1.24 18.87 -5.72
N LYS A 13 -1.08 18.65 -4.41
CA LYS A 13 0.21 18.33 -3.79
C LYS A 13 0.83 17.07 -4.39
N TRP A 14 0.06 15.98 -4.52
CA TRP A 14 0.57 14.71 -5.03
C TRP A 14 0.84 14.76 -6.54
N ASN A 15 0.00 15.44 -7.33
CA ASN A 15 0.27 15.69 -8.75
C ASN A 15 1.65 16.36 -8.95
N LEU A 16 1.94 17.43 -8.22
CA LEU A 16 3.23 18.12 -8.31
C LEU A 16 4.40 17.20 -7.95
N ARG A 17 4.25 16.42 -6.87
CA ARG A 17 5.28 15.45 -6.45
C ARG A 17 5.53 14.36 -7.50
N HIS A 18 4.48 13.86 -8.14
CA HIS A 18 4.60 12.81 -9.15
C HIS A 18 5.12 13.33 -10.48
N GLN A 19 4.82 14.56 -10.89
CA GLN A 19 5.38 15.18 -12.09
C GLN A 19 6.92 15.20 -12.08
N GLN A 20 7.52 15.40 -10.92
CA GLN A 20 8.98 15.50 -10.75
C GLN A 20 9.69 14.14 -10.62
N ARG A 21 8.94 13.04 -10.51
CA ARG A 21 9.49 11.70 -10.31
C ARG A 21 9.61 10.92 -11.61
N SER A 22 10.65 10.10 -11.71
CA SER A 22 10.88 9.21 -12.85
C SER A 22 10.12 7.88 -12.69
N MET A 23 9.89 7.20 -13.81
CA MET A 23 9.42 5.82 -13.86
C MET A 23 10.49 4.91 -14.49
N PRO A 24 10.53 3.60 -14.15
CA PRO A 24 9.68 2.95 -13.16
C PRO A 24 10.03 3.35 -11.72
N ALA A 25 9.01 3.38 -10.86
CA ALA A 25 9.25 3.47 -9.42
C ALA A 25 9.63 2.09 -8.88
N SER A 26 10.46 2.05 -7.84
CA SER A 26 10.76 0.82 -7.10
C SER A 26 9.57 0.40 -6.25
N ALA A 27 9.41 -0.92 -6.06
CA ALA A 27 8.46 -1.45 -5.10
C ALA A 27 8.95 -1.21 -3.66
N CYS A 28 8.05 -1.31 -2.68
CA CYS A 28 8.44 -1.27 -1.28
C CYS A 28 9.27 -2.52 -0.91
N SER A 29 10.22 -2.35 0.02
CA SER A 29 11.18 -3.38 0.35
C SER A 29 10.53 -4.64 0.92
N VAL A 30 9.45 -4.51 1.71
CA VAL A 30 8.76 -5.68 2.29
C VAL A 30 8.18 -6.58 1.19
N LEU A 31 7.65 -5.99 0.12
CA LEU A 31 7.12 -6.74 -1.02
C LEU A 31 8.24 -7.41 -1.80
N GLU A 32 9.31 -6.69 -2.10
CA GLU A 32 10.46 -7.24 -2.83
C GLU A 32 11.11 -8.42 -2.09
N GLN A 33 11.33 -8.28 -0.78
CA GLN A 33 11.97 -9.29 0.07
C GLN A 33 11.13 -10.55 0.28
N HIS A 34 9.80 -10.42 0.25
CA HIS A 34 8.87 -11.52 0.51
C HIS A 34 8.05 -11.91 -0.72
N ARG A 35 8.51 -11.54 -1.93
CA ARG A 35 7.84 -11.85 -3.20
C ARG A 35 7.63 -13.36 -3.43
N ASN A 36 8.44 -14.20 -2.79
CA ASN A 36 8.31 -15.66 -2.82
C ASN A 36 7.01 -16.17 -2.17
N LEU A 37 6.31 -15.32 -1.40
CA LEU A 37 4.99 -15.64 -0.83
C LEU A 37 3.84 -15.37 -1.82
N LEU A 38 4.08 -14.61 -2.88
CA LEU A 38 3.04 -14.24 -3.85
C LEU A 38 2.49 -15.50 -4.54
N PRO A 39 1.17 -15.56 -4.79
CA PRO A 39 0.62 -16.62 -5.61
C PRO A 39 1.05 -16.46 -7.07
N ALA A 40 1.08 -17.55 -7.83
CA ALA A 40 1.47 -17.52 -9.24
C ALA A 40 0.48 -16.77 -10.14
N THR A 41 -0.79 -16.70 -9.72
CA THR A 41 -1.86 -15.95 -10.38
C THR A 41 -2.83 -15.43 -9.32
N GLY A 42 -3.66 -14.46 -9.67
CA GLY A 42 -4.65 -13.89 -8.77
C GLY A 42 -4.89 -12.41 -9.06
N ARG A 43 -5.69 -11.78 -8.20
CA ARG A 43 -5.99 -10.35 -8.27
C ARG A 43 -5.29 -9.62 -7.14
N ALA A 44 -4.57 -8.56 -7.46
CA ALA A 44 -3.85 -7.72 -6.52
C ALA A 44 -4.39 -6.28 -6.48
N LEU A 45 -4.19 -5.59 -5.36
CA LEU A 45 -4.49 -4.17 -5.19
C LEU A 45 -3.28 -3.42 -4.63
N ASP A 46 -2.88 -2.33 -5.30
CA ASP A 46 -1.91 -1.34 -4.81
C ASP A 46 -2.65 -0.06 -4.40
N ILE A 47 -2.78 0.19 -3.09
CA ILE A 47 -3.53 1.33 -2.55
C ILE A 47 -2.58 2.52 -2.34
N ALA A 48 -3.00 3.71 -2.77
CA ALA A 48 -2.16 4.91 -2.83
C ALA A 48 -0.87 4.62 -3.63
N CYS A 49 -1.08 4.07 -4.83
CA CYS A 49 -0.04 3.39 -5.61
C CYS A 49 1.09 4.32 -6.09
N GLY A 50 0.87 5.63 -6.11
CA GLY A 50 1.78 6.60 -6.72
C GLY A 50 2.12 6.19 -8.16
N LEU A 51 3.42 6.15 -8.48
CA LEU A 51 3.88 5.73 -9.81
C LEU A 51 3.91 4.20 -10.00
N GLY A 52 3.27 3.44 -9.12
CA GLY A 52 2.95 2.01 -9.30
C GLY A 52 4.11 1.05 -9.18
N GLY A 53 5.12 1.33 -8.35
CA GLY A 53 6.24 0.42 -8.15
C GLY A 53 5.80 -0.96 -7.67
N ASN A 54 4.88 -1.03 -6.70
CA ASN A 54 4.32 -2.30 -6.25
C ASN A 54 3.44 -2.93 -7.35
N ALA A 55 2.54 -2.15 -7.97
CA ALA A 55 1.69 -2.63 -9.06
C ALA A 55 2.47 -3.27 -10.21
N VAL A 56 3.61 -2.68 -10.60
CA VAL A 56 4.51 -3.23 -11.62
C VAL A 56 5.12 -4.56 -11.17
N LEU A 57 5.63 -4.66 -9.94
CA LEU A 57 6.17 -5.91 -9.41
C LEU A 57 5.10 -7.01 -9.37
N LEU A 58 3.90 -6.69 -8.88
CA LEU A 58 2.78 -7.63 -8.79
C LEU A 58 2.35 -8.14 -10.18
N ALA A 59 2.25 -7.24 -11.16
CA ALA A 59 1.92 -7.62 -12.53
C ALA A 59 2.99 -8.50 -13.17
N GLN A 60 4.28 -8.19 -12.94
CA GLN A 60 5.40 -9.03 -13.38
C GLN A 60 5.42 -10.40 -12.72
N ALA A 61 4.86 -10.52 -11.52
CA ALA A 61 4.68 -11.79 -10.81
C ALA A 61 3.46 -12.60 -11.30
N GLY A 62 2.73 -12.14 -12.31
CA GLY A 62 1.60 -12.85 -12.91
C GLY A 62 0.22 -12.47 -12.35
N LEU A 63 0.14 -11.39 -11.56
CA LEU A 63 -1.12 -10.94 -10.95
C LEU A 63 -1.83 -9.88 -11.80
N LEU A 64 -3.16 -9.91 -11.79
CA LEU A 64 -3.98 -8.81 -12.32
C LEU A 64 -4.04 -7.71 -11.26
N CYS A 65 -3.41 -6.56 -11.50
CA CYS A 65 -3.27 -5.52 -10.49
C CYS A 65 -4.25 -4.36 -10.73
N ASP A 66 -5.15 -4.15 -9.77
CA ASP A 66 -5.83 -2.86 -9.61
C ASP A 66 -4.87 -1.91 -8.86
N ALA A 67 -4.86 -0.63 -9.23
CA ALA A 67 -4.05 0.38 -8.55
C ALA A 67 -4.87 1.65 -8.36
N MET A 68 -4.78 2.29 -7.18
CA MET A 68 -5.61 3.45 -6.84
C MET A 68 -4.77 4.59 -6.29
N ASP A 69 -4.96 5.80 -6.81
CA ASP A 69 -4.30 7.00 -6.29
C ASP A 69 -5.18 8.25 -6.48
N ILE A 70 -4.97 9.27 -5.65
CA ILE A 70 -5.67 10.55 -5.78
C ILE A 70 -5.10 11.40 -6.93
N SER A 71 -3.86 11.12 -7.36
CA SER A 71 -3.13 11.85 -8.38
C SER A 71 -3.47 11.36 -9.80
N ASP A 72 -4.05 12.24 -10.62
CA ASP A 72 -4.30 11.94 -12.04
C ASP A 72 -3.01 11.78 -12.85
N ILE A 73 -1.94 12.47 -12.44
CA ILE A 73 -0.60 12.31 -13.03
C ILE A 73 -0.07 10.91 -12.75
N ALA A 74 -0.23 10.42 -11.52
CA ALA A 74 0.22 9.09 -11.14
C ALA A 74 -0.53 8.00 -11.91
N VAL A 75 -1.87 8.09 -11.92
CA VAL A 75 -2.77 7.17 -12.62
C VAL A 75 -2.50 7.14 -14.13
N SER A 76 -2.46 8.30 -14.78
CA SER A 76 -2.24 8.39 -16.23
C SER A 76 -0.88 7.82 -16.65
N ARG A 77 0.18 8.15 -15.90
CA ARG A 77 1.52 7.64 -16.19
C ARG A 77 1.64 6.14 -15.96
N LEU A 78 1.03 5.62 -14.90
CA LEU A 78 1.04 4.18 -14.62
C LEU A 78 0.30 3.39 -15.71
N ASN A 79 -0.87 3.86 -16.14
CA ASN A 79 -1.61 3.22 -17.24
C ASN A 79 -0.82 3.26 -18.56
N ALA A 80 -0.18 4.39 -18.89
CA ALA A 80 0.67 4.49 -20.08
C ALA A 80 1.89 3.53 -19.99
N TYR A 81 2.54 3.46 -18.83
CA TYR A 81 3.64 2.53 -18.61
C TYR A 81 3.19 1.08 -18.74
N ALA A 82 2.06 0.71 -18.13
CA ALA A 82 1.50 -0.62 -18.19
C ALA A 82 1.17 -1.04 -19.63
N GLN A 83 0.56 -0.15 -20.42
CA GLN A 83 0.28 -0.38 -21.83
C GLN A 83 1.56 -0.62 -22.63
N ASN A 84 2.57 0.25 -22.47
CA ASN A 84 3.84 0.17 -23.20
C ASN A 84 4.65 -1.10 -22.87
N HIS A 85 4.42 -1.71 -21.70
CA HIS A 85 5.12 -2.91 -21.25
C HIS A 85 4.22 -4.15 -21.19
N SER A 86 2.99 -4.06 -21.71
CA SER A 86 1.99 -5.14 -21.69
C SER A 86 1.76 -5.75 -20.29
N LEU A 87 1.75 -4.91 -19.26
CA LEU A 87 1.50 -5.31 -17.88
C LEU A 87 0.00 -5.27 -17.58
N ALA A 88 -0.50 -6.28 -16.85
CA ALA A 88 -1.91 -6.37 -16.45
C ALA A 88 -2.23 -5.46 -15.25
N ILE A 89 -2.16 -4.14 -15.47
CA ILE A 89 -2.42 -3.11 -14.47
C ILE A 89 -3.59 -2.23 -14.92
N SER A 90 -4.55 -2.00 -14.02
CA SER A 90 -5.61 -1.01 -14.20
C SER A 90 -5.54 0.01 -13.07
N ALA A 91 -5.00 1.20 -13.37
CA ALA A 91 -4.93 2.30 -12.42
C ALA A 91 -6.16 3.20 -12.52
N SER A 92 -6.74 3.59 -11.38
CA SER A 92 -7.90 4.47 -11.30
C SER A 92 -7.72 5.59 -10.27
N LEU A 93 -8.44 6.69 -10.49
CA LEU A 93 -8.52 7.78 -9.53
C LEU A 93 -9.39 7.38 -8.34
N ALA A 94 -8.89 7.53 -7.13
CA ALA A 94 -9.66 7.31 -5.91
C ALA A 94 -9.23 8.26 -4.79
N ASP A 95 -10.20 8.84 -4.09
CA ASP A 95 -9.97 9.47 -2.79
C ASP A 95 -10.16 8.41 -1.70
N ILE A 96 -9.08 7.71 -1.37
CA ILE A 96 -9.05 6.59 -0.40
C ILE A 96 -9.40 7.07 1.01
N GLU A 97 -9.16 8.35 1.29
CA GLU A 97 -9.41 8.95 2.58
C GLU A 97 -10.79 9.62 2.66
N ASN A 98 -11.71 9.28 1.74
CA ASN A 98 -13.12 9.65 1.76
C ASN A 98 -13.92 8.66 2.65
N ASP A 99 -14.89 9.15 3.43
CA ASP A 99 -15.71 8.31 4.31
C ASP A 99 -16.58 7.29 3.56
N ASP A 100 -16.93 7.55 2.30
CA ASP A 100 -17.67 6.64 1.43
C ASP A 100 -16.76 5.66 0.68
N PHE A 101 -15.43 5.73 0.86
CA PHE A 101 -14.51 4.81 0.22
C PHE A 101 -14.73 3.38 0.72
N THR A 102 -14.98 2.47 -0.22
CA THR A 102 -15.22 1.06 0.07
C THR A 102 -14.49 0.16 -0.93
N LEU A 103 -14.19 -1.06 -0.50
CA LEU A 103 -13.71 -2.14 -1.35
C LEU A 103 -14.69 -3.30 -1.25
N ALA A 104 -14.90 -4.04 -2.34
CA ALA A 104 -15.71 -5.25 -2.24
C ALA A 104 -15.03 -6.28 -1.36
N ALA A 105 -15.82 -7.00 -0.57
CA ALA A 105 -15.33 -8.05 0.30
C ALA A 105 -14.73 -9.20 -0.51
N GLU A 106 -13.66 -9.81 0.03
CA GLU A 106 -13.04 -11.03 -0.51
C GLU A 106 -12.71 -10.98 -2.01
N GLN A 107 -12.25 -9.83 -2.49
CA GLN A 107 -11.93 -9.59 -3.90
C GLN A 107 -10.45 -9.87 -4.22
N TYR A 108 -9.55 -9.68 -3.26
CA TYR A 108 -8.11 -9.63 -3.52
C TYR A 108 -7.33 -10.79 -2.92
N ASP A 109 -6.46 -11.38 -3.72
CA ASP A 109 -5.48 -12.39 -3.31
C ASP A 109 -4.26 -11.72 -2.67
N VAL A 110 -3.92 -10.49 -3.08
CA VAL A 110 -2.84 -9.68 -2.54
C VAL A 110 -3.28 -8.22 -2.41
N ILE A 111 -3.05 -7.59 -1.27
CA ILE A 111 -3.18 -6.13 -1.10
C ILE A 111 -1.84 -5.59 -0.62
N VAL A 112 -1.40 -4.49 -1.22
CA VAL A 112 -0.18 -3.76 -0.83
C VAL A 112 -0.55 -2.33 -0.47
N VAL A 113 -0.05 -1.88 0.68
CA VAL A 113 -0.11 -0.47 1.11
C VAL A 113 1.30 -0.05 1.49
N SER A 114 1.84 0.97 0.83
CA SER A 114 3.19 1.45 1.13
C SER A 114 3.26 2.96 1.23
N TYR A 115 3.90 3.46 2.29
CA TYR A 115 4.10 4.89 2.56
C TYR A 115 2.82 5.73 2.56
N PHE A 116 1.72 5.11 2.94
CA PHE A 116 0.40 5.68 3.10
C PHE A 116 -0.18 5.23 4.44
N LEU A 117 -0.96 6.08 5.10
CA LEU A 117 -1.61 5.77 6.36
C LEU A 117 -2.97 6.48 6.45
N TYR A 118 -4.03 5.69 6.48
CA TYR A 118 -5.39 6.14 6.79
C TYR A 118 -6.04 5.07 7.67
N ARG A 119 -6.22 5.37 8.95
CA ARG A 119 -6.62 4.35 9.96
C ARG A 119 -7.99 3.70 9.69
N PRO A 120 -9.02 4.42 9.19
CA PRO A 120 -10.29 3.79 8.81
C PRO A 120 -10.14 2.70 7.73
N LEU A 121 -9.06 2.72 6.94
CA LEU A 121 -8.82 1.75 5.87
C LEU A 121 -8.48 0.33 6.39
N PHE A 122 -8.00 0.19 7.63
CA PHE A 122 -7.52 -1.10 8.13
C PHE A 122 -8.59 -2.21 8.08
N SER A 123 -9.81 -1.91 8.51
CA SER A 123 -10.93 -2.85 8.49
C SER A 123 -11.41 -3.15 7.08
N ILE A 124 -11.39 -2.15 6.19
CA ILE A 124 -11.74 -2.27 4.77
C ILE A 124 -10.76 -3.24 4.09
N ILE A 125 -9.45 -3.07 4.30
CA ILE A 125 -8.40 -3.96 3.76
C ILE A 125 -8.62 -5.40 4.23
N ALA A 126 -8.80 -5.62 5.54
CA ALA A 126 -8.97 -6.96 6.09
C ALA A 126 -10.22 -7.67 5.51
N THR A 127 -11.28 -6.91 5.24
CA THR A 127 -12.51 -7.43 4.62
C THR A 127 -12.32 -7.74 3.14
N ALA A 128 -11.59 -6.89 2.40
CA ALA A 128 -11.36 -7.02 0.97
C ALA A 128 -10.43 -8.20 0.59
N LEU A 129 -9.59 -8.67 1.52
CA LEU A 129 -8.80 -9.88 1.31
C LEU A 129 -9.68 -11.12 1.19
N LYS A 130 -9.38 -11.99 0.23
CA LYS A 130 -9.90 -13.36 0.17
C LYS A 130 -9.39 -14.20 1.34
N PRO A 131 -10.11 -15.26 1.75
CA PRO A 131 -9.53 -16.29 2.61
C PRO A 131 -8.21 -16.82 2.04
N GLY A 132 -7.14 -16.79 2.82
CA GLY A 132 -5.78 -17.13 2.39
C GLY A 132 -5.00 -16.01 1.69
N GLY A 133 -5.62 -14.86 1.41
CA GLY A 133 -5.01 -13.70 0.77
C GLY A 133 -3.97 -13.01 1.65
N LEU A 134 -3.04 -12.29 1.02
CA LEU A 134 -1.90 -11.65 1.67
C LEU A 134 -2.02 -10.13 1.71
N LEU A 135 -1.69 -9.55 2.86
CA LEU A 135 -1.44 -8.13 3.05
C LEU A 135 0.06 -7.90 3.17
N PHE A 136 0.57 -6.93 2.40
CA PHE A 136 1.86 -6.31 2.60
C PHE A 136 1.63 -4.84 3.01
N TYR A 137 2.11 -4.45 4.18
CA TYR A 137 1.98 -3.09 4.67
C TYR A 137 3.37 -2.57 5.07
N GLN A 138 3.81 -1.44 4.53
CA GLN A 138 5.04 -0.78 4.95
C GLN A 138 4.85 0.72 5.02
N THR A 139 5.02 1.35 6.19
CA THR A 139 4.97 2.81 6.29
C THR A 139 5.82 3.31 7.45
N PHE A 140 5.89 4.63 7.60
CA PHE A 140 6.64 5.27 8.67
C PHE A 140 6.02 4.97 10.03
N SER A 141 6.86 4.60 10.99
CA SER A 141 6.50 4.46 12.40
C SER A 141 7.34 5.42 13.22
N ASN A 142 6.80 5.85 14.36
CA ASN A 142 7.46 6.71 15.34
C ASN A 142 7.78 8.13 14.82
N THR A 143 7.57 9.13 15.68
CA THR A 143 7.86 10.54 15.40
C THR A 143 9.22 10.98 15.92
N ALA A 144 9.99 10.07 16.54
CA ALA A 144 11.23 10.43 17.24
C ALA A 144 12.17 11.26 16.35
N ASP A 145 12.90 12.20 17.00
CA ASP A 145 13.82 13.20 16.43
C ASP A 145 14.98 12.65 15.56
N ARG A 146 14.97 11.36 15.21
CA ARG A 146 16.02 10.62 14.51
C ARG A 146 15.76 10.41 13.02
N LEU A 147 14.69 10.98 12.47
CA LEU A 147 14.31 10.79 11.09
C LEU A 147 14.95 11.83 10.16
N GLN A 148 15.71 11.35 9.17
CA GLN A 148 16.23 12.21 8.09
C GLN A 148 15.21 12.35 6.93
N CYS A 149 14.17 11.52 6.92
CA CYS A 149 13.08 11.55 5.96
C CYS A 149 11.76 11.00 6.57
N GLY A 150 10.62 11.46 6.05
CA GLY A 150 9.29 11.05 6.50
C GLY A 150 8.23 12.15 6.32
N PRO A 151 6.96 11.90 6.69
CA PRO A 151 5.92 12.91 6.75
C PRO A 151 6.27 14.04 7.73
N LYS A 152 5.82 15.25 7.44
CA LYS A 152 5.98 16.40 8.37
C LYS A 152 4.93 16.40 9.49
N THR A 153 3.81 15.73 9.28
CA THR A 153 2.69 15.69 10.24
C THR A 153 2.76 14.39 11.05
N PRO A 154 2.75 14.46 12.39
CA PRO A 154 2.78 13.30 13.28
C PRO A 154 1.72 12.23 12.99
N ASP A 155 0.52 12.64 12.55
CA ASP A 155 -0.60 11.73 12.33
C ASP A 155 -0.35 10.68 11.23
N PHE A 156 0.61 10.94 10.34
CA PHE A 156 1.03 10.01 9.29
C PHE A 156 2.09 8.98 9.75
N TYR A 157 2.38 8.93 11.05
CA TYR A 157 3.21 7.90 11.66
C TYR A 157 2.34 6.87 12.39
N LEU A 158 2.71 5.61 12.24
CA LEU A 158 2.17 4.54 13.08
C LEU A 158 2.62 4.72 14.53
N GLN A 159 1.74 4.35 15.45
CA GLN A 159 2.08 4.09 16.83
C GLN A 159 2.83 2.75 16.95
N GLU A 160 3.57 2.57 18.05
CA GLU A 160 4.29 1.32 18.31
C GLU A 160 3.34 0.12 18.21
N ARG A 161 3.73 -0.91 17.44
CA ARG A 161 2.96 -2.15 17.23
C ARG A 161 1.55 -1.93 16.68
N GLU A 162 1.25 -0.77 16.10
CA GLU A 162 -0.09 -0.45 15.64
C GLU A 162 -0.57 -1.45 14.59
N LEU A 163 0.26 -1.82 13.61
CA LEU A 163 -0.09 -2.80 12.58
C LEU A 163 -0.47 -4.18 13.18
N LEU A 164 0.24 -4.64 14.22
CA LEU A 164 -0.08 -5.90 14.89
C LEU A 164 -1.46 -5.84 15.56
N SER A 165 -1.77 -4.70 16.19
CA SER A 165 -3.06 -4.52 16.87
C SER A 165 -4.24 -4.44 15.89
N GLN A 166 -4.05 -3.75 14.76
CA GLN A 166 -5.08 -3.51 13.76
C GLN A 166 -5.37 -4.76 12.92
N PHE A 167 -4.34 -5.56 12.64
CA PHE A 167 -4.46 -6.79 11.86
C PHE A 167 -4.40 -8.08 12.69
N LYS A 168 -4.78 -8.02 13.98
CA LYS A 168 -4.79 -9.18 14.90
C LYS A 168 -5.62 -10.38 14.44
N GLY A 169 -6.56 -10.18 13.51
CA GLY A 169 -7.38 -11.23 12.90
C GLY A 169 -6.70 -11.93 11.72
N LEU A 170 -5.54 -11.44 11.28
CA LEU A 170 -4.72 -12.06 10.25
C LEU A 170 -3.58 -12.87 10.88
N GLU A 171 -3.12 -13.89 10.16
CA GLU A 171 -1.95 -14.70 10.52
C GLU A 171 -0.67 -13.96 10.11
N ILE A 172 0.07 -13.44 11.08
CA ILE A 172 1.30 -12.70 10.83
C ILE A 172 2.38 -13.63 10.28
N GLN A 173 2.90 -13.32 9.10
CA GLN A 173 4.00 -14.04 8.44
C GLN A 173 5.35 -13.36 8.68
N TYR A 174 5.33 -12.03 8.73
CA TYR A 174 6.49 -11.20 8.99
C TYR A 174 6.06 -9.91 9.69
N TYR A 175 6.85 -9.47 10.67
CA TYR A 175 6.73 -8.15 11.25
C TYR A 175 8.11 -7.59 11.58
N HIS A 176 8.32 -6.34 11.22
CA HIS A 176 9.49 -5.57 11.61
C HIS A 176 9.08 -4.15 11.93
N GLU A 177 9.67 -3.58 12.97
CA GLU A 177 9.52 -2.19 13.34
C GLU A 177 10.88 -1.71 13.83
N GLY A 178 11.47 -0.75 13.12
CA GLY A 178 12.87 -0.42 13.33
C GLY A 178 13.40 0.65 12.36
N GLU A 179 14.69 0.97 12.55
CA GLU A 179 15.41 1.86 11.65
C GLU A 179 15.62 1.17 10.29
N ASN A 180 15.22 1.85 9.22
CA ASN A 180 15.55 1.46 7.86
C ASN A 180 16.81 2.23 7.42
N THR A 181 17.92 1.50 7.33
CA THR A 181 19.21 2.01 6.86
C THR A 181 19.51 1.67 5.40
N ASN A 182 18.59 1.01 4.70
CA ASN A 182 18.78 0.61 3.30
C ASN A 182 18.55 1.77 2.32
N SER A 183 18.02 2.90 2.79
CA SER A 183 17.94 4.16 2.05
C SER A 183 19.11 5.08 2.39
N ALA A 184 19.48 5.96 1.45
CA ALA A 184 20.50 7.00 1.67
C ALA A 184 20.19 7.98 2.82
N LYS A 185 18.97 7.90 3.38
CA LYS A 185 18.50 8.64 4.55
C LYS A 185 17.86 7.64 5.51
N THR A 186 18.19 7.74 6.79
CA THR A 186 17.59 6.90 7.83
C THR A 186 16.13 7.29 8.05
N SER A 187 15.24 6.31 7.97
CA SER A 187 13.85 6.38 8.42
C SER A 187 13.61 5.35 9.52
N PHE A 188 12.48 5.47 10.22
CA PHE A 188 11.96 4.45 11.12
C PHE A 188 10.63 3.97 10.52
N GLU A 189 10.53 2.68 10.30
CA GLU A 189 9.45 2.09 9.52
C GLU A 189 8.91 0.86 10.23
N ALA A 190 7.61 0.63 10.05
CA ALA A 190 6.99 -0.65 10.36
C ALA A 190 6.59 -1.35 9.06
N ALA A 191 6.87 -2.64 8.99
CA ALA A 191 6.56 -3.52 7.88
C ALA A 191 5.86 -4.78 8.39
N LEU A 192 4.77 -5.16 7.72
CA LEU A 192 3.95 -6.32 8.04
C LEU A 192 3.70 -7.13 6.77
N VAL A 193 3.87 -8.44 6.85
CA VAL A 193 3.23 -9.39 5.93
C VAL A 193 2.28 -10.26 6.74
N ALA A 194 1.01 -10.28 6.36
CA ALA A 194 -0.03 -11.02 7.07
C ALA A 194 -0.95 -11.76 6.10
N ARG A 195 -1.48 -12.90 6.51
CA ARG A 195 -2.38 -13.73 5.70
C ARG A 195 -3.76 -13.78 6.34
N LYS A 196 -4.83 -13.58 5.56
CA LYS A 196 -6.19 -13.84 6.05
C LYS A 196 -6.36 -15.35 6.26
N PRO A 197 -6.86 -15.81 7.42
CA PRO A 197 -7.09 -17.23 7.66
C PRO A 197 -7.94 -17.83 6.54
N ARG A 198 -7.61 -19.06 6.13
CA ARG A 198 -8.46 -19.82 5.21
C ARG A 198 -9.74 -20.22 5.94
N THR A 199 -10.88 -20.13 5.27
CA THR A 199 -12.13 -20.66 5.81
C THR A 199 -11.94 -22.15 6.06
N LYS A 200 -12.10 -22.59 7.32
CA LYS A 200 -12.13 -24.02 7.62
C LYS A 200 -13.37 -24.59 6.95
N ILE A 201 -13.20 -25.50 6.00
CA ILE A 201 -14.30 -26.35 5.56
C ILE A 201 -14.57 -27.28 6.73
N SER A 202 -15.67 -27.03 7.45
CA SER A 202 -16.24 -28.03 8.35
C SER A 202 -16.70 -29.19 7.48
N ILE A 203 -16.01 -30.33 7.59
CA ILE A 203 -16.40 -31.60 6.98
C ILE A 203 -17.48 -32.24 7.86
#